data_AF-A0A1L5KRH3-F1
#
_entry.id   AF-A0A1L5KRH3-F1
#
_cell.length_a   1.000
_cell.length_b   1.000
_cell.length_c   1.000
_cell.angle_alpha   90.00
_cell.angle_beta   90.00
_cell.angle_gamma   90.00
#
_symmetry.space_group_name_H-M   'P 1'
#
loop_
_entity.id
_entity.type
_entity.pdbx_description
1 polymer ?
#
loop_
_entity_poly.entity_id
_entity_poly.type
_entity_poly.pdbx_seq_one_letter_code
_entity_poly.pdbx_strand_id
1 'polypeptide(L)'
;RAVLMVIDQYTKRIGRLQQHIGETDPQGLEKLQIEALHWEKEFVRDRLTETKAHPAADSATQELNVEACERMLDQIMNTLRHTSTDPTSGHAVSQIRGRARMLQRQVSNYAKRTVSKIRHTTPLVSEDQIFARTRELQVEAIHHVIDRLVDEMGNDTYNTEHCSALLLDYRRAEGSLQARPNMSGTTEAITQVEEVKRESYGIELSVIQDMLEAGDINRAQARSLRRNIYVMQVDADSGI
;
A
#
# COMPACT_ATOMS: atom_id res chain seq x y z
N ARG A 1 -12.15 -10.67 12.81
CA ARG A 1 -13.52 -10.36 12.30
C ARG A 1 -14.54 -10.11 13.42
N ALA A 2 -14.70 -11.00 14.41
CA ALA A 2 -15.63 -10.79 15.53
C ALA A 2 -15.31 -9.56 16.41
N VAL A 3 -14.03 -9.31 16.71
CA VAL A 3 -13.59 -8.16 17.52
C VAL A 3 -13.97 -6.82 16.89
N LEU A 4 -13.80 -6.67 15.57
CA LEU A 4 -14.21 -5.45 14.85
C LEU A 4 -15.72 -5.22 14.90
N MET A 5 -16.53 -6.29 14.89
CA MET A 5 -17.99 -6.17 15.04
C MET A 5 -18.38 -5.72 16.45
N VAL A 6 -17.69 -6.21 17.49
CA VAL A 6 -17.95 -5.80 18.87
C VAL A 6 -17.54 -4.34 19.10
N ILE A 7 -16.38 -3.93 18.57
CA ILE A 7 -15.93 -2.53 18.66
C ILE A 7 -16.86 -1.61 17.86
N ASP A 8 -17.33 -2.01 16.67
CA ASP A 8 -18.31 -1.25 15.88
C ASP A 8 -19.67 -1.14 16.60
N GLN A 9 -20.13 -2.22 17.24
CA GLN A 9 -21.37 -2.20 18.05
C GLN A 9 -21.24 -1.29 19.28
N TYR A 10 -20.11 -1.32 19.97
CA TYR A 10 -19.82 -0.42 21.09
C TYR A 10 -19.71 1.04 20.63
N THR A 11 -19.03 1.32 19.52
CA THR A 11 -18.87 2.66 18.97
C THR A 11 -20.19 3.24 18.47
N LYS A 12 -21.03 2.44 17.81
CA LYS A 12 -22.39 2.85 17.42
C LYS A 12 -23.30 3.09 18.64
N ARG A 13 -23.08 2.37 19.74
CA ARG A 13 -23.81 2.57 20.99
C ARG A 13 -23.36 3.85 21.70
N ILE A 14 -22.05 4.10 21.76
CA ILE A 14 -21.46 5.34 22.29
C ILE A 14 -21.89 6.54 21.44
N GLY A 15 -21.81 6.47 20.11
CA GLY A 15 -22.26 7.54 19.22
C GLY A 15 -23.76 7.85 19.32
N ARG A 16 -24.59 6.84 19.62
CA ARG A 16 -26.02 7.06 19.90
C ARG A 16 -26.25 7.70 21.27
N LEU A 17 -25.43 7.37 22.27
CA LEU A 17 -25.46 8.04 23.58
C LEU A 17 -24.98 9.50 23.46
N GLN A 18 -23.99 9.79 22.62
CA GLN A 18 -23.49 11.14 22.34
C GLN A 18 -24.50 12.01 21.57
N GLN A 19 -25.27 11.46 20.62
CA GLN A 19 -26.37 12.20 19.97
C GLN A 19 -27.44 12.66 20.96
N HIS A 20 -27.57 11.99 22.11
CA HIS A 20 -28.43 12.39 23.21
C HIS A 20 -27.77 13.35 24.22
N ILE A 21 -26.44 13.43 24.25
CA ILE A 21 -25.67 14.24 25.23
C ILE A 21 -25.18 15.58 24.64
N GLY A 22 -25.09 15.70 23.31
CA GLY A 22 -24.99 17.00 22.65
C GLY A 22 -23.74 17.81 23.00
N GLU A 23 -22.54 17.24 22.86
CA GLU A 23 -21.29 18.01 22.66
C GLU A 23 -20.16 17.03 22.30
N THR A 24 -19.88 16.85 21.02
CA THR A 24 -18.63 16.21 20.59
C THR A 24 -17.62 17.33 20.45
N ASP A 25 -16.64 17.44 21.36
CA ASP A 25 -15.56 18.44 21.26
C ASP A 25 -14.65 18.11 20.06
N PRO A 26 -14.81 18.80 18.92
CA PRO A 26 -14.06 18.46 17.71
C PRO A 26 -12.57 18.78 17.88
N GLN A 27 -12.23 19.74 18.74
CA GLN A 27 -10.86 20.17 18.96
C GLN A 27 -10.06 19.12 19.75
N GLY A 28 -10.69 18.43 20.69
CA GLY A 28 -10.09 17.32 21.43
C GLY A 28 -9.71 16.15 20.53
N LEU A 29 -10.57 15.81 19.55
CA LEU A 29 -10.28 14.76 18.58
C LEU A 29 -9.14 15.16 17.62
N GLU A 30 -9.15 16.41 17.14
CA GLU A 30 -8.09 16.92 16.23
C GLU A 30 -6.71 16.91 16.90
N LYS A 31 -6.63 17.32 18.18
CA LYS A 31 -5.39 17.25 18.95
C LYS A 31 -4.86 15.82 19.06
N LEU A 32 -5.73 14.86 19.37
CA LEU A 32 -5.35 13.45 19.47
C LEU A 32 -4.88 12.88 18.12
N GLN A 33 -5.47 13.31 17.01
CA GLN A 33 -5.03 12.91 15.67
C GLN A 33 -3.64 13.44 15.32
N ILE A 34 -3.34 14.69 15.68
CA ILE A 34 -1.99 15.28 15.49
C ILE A 34 -0.98 14.54 16.37
N GLU A 35 -1.35 14.25 17.61
CA GLU A 35 -0.51 13.53 18.55
C GLU A 35 -0.21 12.09 18.07
N ALA A 36 -1.21 11.40 17.52
CA ALA A 36 -1.00 10.08 16.91
C ALA A 36 -0.02 10.12 15.72
N LEU A 37 -0.06 11.17 14.88
CA LEU A 37 0.94 11.38 13.83
C LEU A 37 2.33 11.64 14.39
N HIS A 38 2.44 12.28 15.55
CA HIS A 38 3.72 12.43 16.24
C HIS A 38 4.25 11.10 16.76
N TRP A 39 3.39 10.22 17.29
CA TRP A 39 3.78 8.88 17.71
C TRP A 39 4.28 8.02 16.53
N GLU A 40 3.62 8.08 15.38
CA GLU A 40 4.11 7.44 14.15
C GLU A 40 5.50 7.96 13.76
N LYS A 41 5.67 9.29 13.78
CA LYS A 41 6.95 9.92 13.45
C LYS A 41 8.06 9.47 14.40
N GLU A 42 7.80 9.44 15.69
CA GLU A 42 8.76 8.99 16.71
C GLU A 42 9.15 7.54 16.48
N PHE A 43 8.18 6.65 16.30
CA PHE A 43 8.41 5.24 16.01
C PHE A 43 9.30 5.03 14.77
N VAL A 44 8.98 5.69 13.65
CA VAL A 44 9.76 5.54 12.41
C VAL A 44 11.17 6.12 12.56
N ARG A 45 11.32 7.24 13.28
CA ARG A 45 12.63 7.83 13.55
C ARG A 45 13.48 6.87 14.38
N ASP A 46 12.89 6.27 15.41
CA ASP A 46 13.62 5.36 16.29
C ASP A 46 14.02 4.10 15.52
N ARG A 47 13.12 3.56 14.67
CA ARG A 47 13.42 2.46 13.74
C ARG A 47 14.54 2.78 12.75
N LEU A 48 14.60 4.01 12.23
CA LEU A 48 15.69 4.48 11.38
C LEU A 48 17.02 4.51 12.14
N THR A 49 17.02 4.96 13.39
CA THR A 49 18.23 4.97 14.22
C THR A 49 18.70 3.55 14.54
N GLU A 50 17.78 2.63 14.84
CA GLU A 50 18.09 1.21 15.05
C GLU A 50 18.70 0.57 13.81
N THR A 51 18.12 0.82 12.63
CA THR A 51 18.60 0.32 11.34
C THR A 51 19.99 0.86 11.01
N LYS A 52 20.28 2.10 11.39
CA LYS A 52 21.61 2.71 11.21
C LYS A 52 22.63 2.18 12.23
N ALA A 53 22.20 1.86 13.45
CA ALA A 53 23.04 1.32 14.52
C ALA A 53 23.39 -0.17 14.31
N HIS A 54 22.47 -0.94 13.73
CA HIS A 54 22.63 -2.38 13.46
C HIS A 54 22.57 -2.64 11.96
N PRO A 55 23.67 -2.37 11.23
CA PRO A 55 23.74 -2.61 9.79
C PRO A 55 23.48 -4.09 9.47
N ALA A 56 22.60 -4.34 8.49
CA ALA A 56 22.37 -5.69 7.98
C ALA A 56 23.65 -6.22 7.30
N ALA A 57 23.80 -7.54 7.23
CA ALA A 57 24.95 -8.17 6.57
C ALA A 57 25.04 -7.78 5.08
N ASP A 58 23.89 -7.53 4.44
CA ASP A 58 23.79 -7.12 3.04
C ASP A 58 23.57 -5.60 2.94
N SER A 59 24.55 -4.87 2.39
CA SER A 59 24.48 -3.41 2.16
C SER A 59 23.20 -2.98 1.42
N ALA A 60 22.80 -3.76 0.41
CA ALA A 60 21.58 -3.49 -0.36
C ALA A 60 20.32 -3.52 0.51
N THR A 61 20.20 -4.48 1.43
CA THR A 61 19.03 -4.57 2.32
C THR A 61 19.00 -3.45 3.35
N GLN A 62 20.19 -3.01 3.80
CA GLN A 62 20.32 -1.89 4.71
C GLN A 62 19.90 -0.58 4.02
N GLU A 63 20.38 -0.34 2.80
CA GLU A 63 20.00 0.82 2.00
C GLU A 63 18.48 0.86 1.75
N LEU A 64 17.87 -0.27 1.42
CA LEU A 64 16.42 -0.40 1.25
C LEU A 64 15.65 -0.03 2.52
N ASN A 65 16.08 -0.52 3.68
CA ASN A 65 15.41 -0.24 4.95
C ASN A 65 15.54 1.24 5.36
N VAL A 66 16.72 1.83 5.17
CA VAL A 66 16.96 3.26 5.44
C VAL A 66 16.07 4.12 4.54
N GLU A 67 16.05 3.81 3.25
CA GLU A 67 15.27 4.54 2.27
C GLU A 67 13.74 4.43 2.55
N ALA A 68 13.25 3.26 2.94
CA ALA A 68 11.86 3.06 3.32
C ALA A 68 11.46 3.93 4.54
N CYS A 69 12.33 4.00 5.55
CA CYS A 69 12.11 4.85 6.73
C CYS A 69 12.12 6.34 6.36
N GLU A 70 13.08 6.78 5.55
CA GLU A 70 13.20 8.19 5.13
C GLU A 70 11.98 8.64 4.31
N ARG A 71 11.49 7.80 3.38
CA ARG A 71 10.25 8.08 2.64
C ARG A 71 9.02 8.17 3.54
N MET A 72 8.90 7.27 4.51
CA MET A 72 7.77 7.29 5.44
C MET A 72 7.81 8.53 6.34
N LEU A 73 9.00 8.95 6.81
CA LEU A 73 9.16 10.19 7.56
C LEU A 73 8.76 11.42 6.75
N ASP A 74 9.19 11.50 5.50
CA ASP A 74 8.80 12.60 4.60
C ASP A 74 7.28 12.67 4.42
N GLN A 75 6.61 11.52 4.26
CA GLN A 75 5.15 11.45 4.17
C GLN A 75 4.47 11.97 5.44
N ILE A 76 4.94 11.53 6.63
CA ILE A 76 4.37 11.95 7.91
C ILE A 76 4.62 13.44 8.14
N MET A 77 5.85 13.93 7.91
CA MET A 77 6.21 15.33 8.06
C MET A 77 5.44 16.25 7.12
N ASN A 78 5.22 15.83 5.87
CA ASN A 78 4.39 16.58 4.92
C ASN A 78 2.93 16.65 5.40
N THR A 79 2.41 15.55 5.94
CA THR A 79 1.06 15.50 6.53
C THR A 79 0.95 16.46 7.72
N LEU A 80 1.90 16.42 8.65
CA LEU A 80 1.98 17.30 9.82
C LEU A 80 2.04 18.78 9.43
N ARG A 81 2.84 19.12 8.41
CA ARG A 81 2.96 20.49 7.92
C ARG A 81 1.64 21.03 7.37
N HIS A 82 0.86 20.19 6.72
CA HIS A 82 -0.44 20.58 6.15
C HIS A 82 -1.59 20.51 7.15
N THR A 83 -1.42 19.88 8.30
CA THR A 83 -2.39 19.94 9.41
C THR A 83 -2.20 21.19 10.28
N SER A 84 -0.98 21.71 10.39
CA SER A 84 -0.69 22.90 11.22
C SER A 84 -1.00 24.26 10.55
N THR A 85 -1.20 24.29 9.23
CA THR A 85 -1.29 25.56 8.46
C THR A 85 -2.69 26.12 8.26
N ASP A 86 -3.77 25.42 8.62
CA ASP A 86 -5.15 25.91 8.38
C ASP A 86 -6.07 25.69 9.59
N PRO A 87 -6.02 26.56 10.61
CA PRO A 87 -6.87 26.46 11.81
C PRO A 87 -8.21 27.20 11.70
N THR A 88 -8.56 27.78 10.54
CA THR A 88 -9.68 28.75 10.41
C THR A 88 -10.86 28.32 9.55
N SER A 89 -10.94 27.06 9.14
CA SER A 89 -12.12 26.56 8.43
C SER A 89 -12.79 25.45 9.25
N GLY A 90 -14.03 25.69 9.69
CA GLY A 90 -14.92 24.74 10.39
C GLY A 90 -15.33 23.51 9.56
N HIS A 91 -14.47 23.08 8.65
CA HIS A 91 -14.53 21.89 7.82
C HIS A 91 -13.31 20.95 8.06
N ALA A 92 -12.44 21.26 9.03
CA ALA A 92 -11.21 20.51 9.35
C ALA A 92 -11.45 19.03 9.74
N VAL A 93 -12.55 18.72 10.43
CA VAL A 93 -12.92 17.35 10.86
C VAL A 93 -13.17 16.40 9.67
N SER A 94 -13.67 16.91 8.55
CA SER A 94 -13.89 16.13 7.32
C SER A 94 -12.56 15.75 6.65
N GLN A 95 -11.54 16.61 6.75
CA GLN A 95 -10.27 16.40 6.09
C GLN A 95 -9.39 15.38 6.81
N ILE A 96 -9.44 15.27 8.15
CA ILE A 96 -8.60 14.29 8.86
C ILE A 96 -9.21 12.87 8.79
N ARG A 97 -10.55 12.74 8.92
CA ARG A 97 -11.26 11.47 8.60
C ARG A 97 -11.10 11.05 7.14
N GLY A 98 -10.97 12.02 6.23
CA GLY A 98 -10.65 11.81 4.82
C GLY A 98 -9.17 11.50 4.56
N ARG A 99 -8.26 11.82 5.48
CA ARG A 99 -6.80 11.70 5.29
C ARG A 99 -6.19 10.41 5.81
N ALA A 100 -6.84 9.69 6.72
CA ALA A 100 -6.61 8.24 6.87
C ALA A 100 -6.86 7.50 5.52
N ARG A 101 -7.78 8.02 4.68
CA ARG A 101 -7.94 7.59 3.28
C ARG A 101 -6.97 8.27 2.28
N MET A 102 -6.25 9.34 2.65
CA MET A 102 -5.14 9.88 1.83
C MET A 102 -3.83 9.11 2.06
N LEU A 103 -3.58 8.61 3.27
CA LEU A 103 -2.56 7.58 3.52
C LEU A 103 -2.77 6.39 2.56
N GLN A 104 -4.04 6.10 2.22
CA GLN A 104 -4.45 5.08 1.26
C GLN A 104 -4.28 5.48 -0.24
N ARG A 105 -4.23 6.77 -0.61
CA ARG A 105 -4.19 7.22 -2.02
C ARG A 105 -2.86 7.80 -2.50
N GLN A 106 -1.93 8.18 -1.62
CA GLN A 106 -0.65 8.77 -2.04
C GLN A 106 0.48 7.75 -2.22
N VAL A 107 0.19 6.55 -2.75
CA VAL A 107 1.24 5.65 -3.26
C VAL A 107 1.35 5.68 -4.79
N SER A 108 0.51 6.43 -5.52
CA SER A 108 0.61 6.47 -7.00
C SER A 108 1.35 7.68 -7.59
N ASN A 109 1.73 8.71 -6.82
CA ASN A 109 2.14 10.00 -7.40
C ASN A 109 3.57 10.47 -7.14
N TYR A 110 4.44 9.66 -6.51
CA TYR A 110 5.87 10.00 -6.37
C TYR A 110 6.85 9.06 -7.08
N ALA A 111 6.36 8.23 -8.00
CA ALA A 111 7.19 7.42 -8.91
C ALA A 111 8.04 8.24 -9.92
N LYS A 112 8.22 9.56 -9.74
CA LYS A 112 8.96 10.41 -10.71
C LYS A 112 9.94 11.43 -10.14
N ARG A 113 10.15 11.50 -8.82
CA ARG A 113 11.20 12.35 -8.22
C ARG A 113 11.74 11.60 -7.02
N THR A 114 12.76 10.76 -7.15
CA THR A 114 14.17 11.14 -7.32
C THR A 114 14.98 9.97 -7.93
N VAL A 115 15.08 9.93 -9.26
CA VAL A 115 15.88 8.94 -10.01
C VAL A 115 17.39 9.30 -10.08
N SER A 116 17.90 10.19 -9.24
CA SER A 116 19.24 10.77 -9.50
C SER A 116 20.45 10.01 -8.95
N LYS A 117 20.32 8.83 -8.32
CA LYS A 117 21.52 8.07 -7.87
C LYS A 117 21.55 6.56 -8.10
N ILE A 118 20.46 5.93 -8.51
CA ILE A 118 20.46 4.49 -8.80
C ILE A 118 20.32 4.30 -10.31
N ARG A 119 21.32 4.80 -11.03
CA ARG A 119 21.61 4.31 -12.38
C ARG A 119 22.77 3.34 -12.20
N HIS A 120 22.45 2.07 -12.02
CA HIS A 120 23.08 0.96 -12.75
C HIS A 120 22.50 -0.38 -12.26
N THR A 121 22.01 -1.15 -13.24
CA THR A 121 21.60 -2.57 -13.22
C THR A 121 20.36 -2.93 -12.39
N THR A 122 19.26 -3.22 -13.11
CA THR A 122 17.97 -3.84 -12.67
C THR A 122 17.02 -2.95 -11.82
N PRO A 123 16.26 -2.03 -12.46
CA PRO A 123 15.48 -1.01 -11.73
C PRO A 123 14.06 -1.44 -11.28
N LEU A 124 13.46 -2.51 -11.82
CA LEU A 124 12.09 -2.91 -11.45
C LEU A 124 12.04 -3.68 -10.12
N VAL A 125 13.09 -4.42 -9.80
CA VAL A 125 13.14 -5.28 -8.60
C VAL A 125 13.40 -4.46 -7.33
N SER A 126 14.08 -3.31 -7.43
CA SER A 126 14.38 -2.44 -6.27
C SER A 126 13.18 -1.62 -5.79
N GLU A 127 12.37 -1.06 -6.71
CA GLU A 127 11.21 -0.24 -6.34
C GLU A 127 10.10 -1.04 -5.64
N ASP A 128 9.84 -2.27 -6.10
CA ASP A 128 8.86 -3.17 -5.48
C ASP A 128 9.29 -3.60 -4.07
N GLN A 129 10.59 -3.83 -3.87
CA GLN A 129 11.14 -4.16 -2.55
C GLN A 129 11.03 -2.99 -1.57
N ILE A 130 11.33 -1.77 -2.02
CA ILE A 130 11.13 -0.55 -1.22
C ILE A 130 9.66 -0.39 -0.85
N PHE A 131 8.74 -0.62 -1.80
CA PHE A 131 7.31 -0.53 -1.54
C PHE A 131 6.86 -1.57 -0.51
N ALA A 132 7.30 -2.82 -0.64
CA ALA A 132 7.02 -3.89 0.32
C ALA A 132 7.54 -3.53 1.72
N ARG A 133 8.79 -3.04 1.82
CA ARG A 133 9.39 -2.60 3.09
C ARG A 133 8.68 -1.41 3.72
N THR A 134 8.32 -0.41 2.91
CA THR A 134 7.56 0.76 3.38
C THR A 134 6.19 0.34 3.93
N ARG A 135 5.52 -0.62 3.27
CA ARG A 135 4.25 -1.16 3.73
C ARG A 135 4.39 -1.94 5.04
N GLU A 136 5.43 -2.77 5.18
CA GLU A 136 5.73 -3.48 6.43
C GLU A 136 5.92 -2.48 7.58
N LEU A 137 6.74 -1.46 7.37
CA LEU A 137 6.99 -0.39 8.34
C LEU A 137 5.73 0.39 8.70
N GLN A 138 4.85 0.66 7.73
CA GLN A 138 3.54 1.28 7.97
C GLN A 138 2.66 0.43 8.87
N VAL A 139 2.66 -0.90 8.70
CA VAL A 139 1.90 -1.80 9.58
C VAL A 139 2.48 -1.78 11.00
N GLU A 140 3.80 -1.83 11.14
CA GLU A 140 4.47 -1.74 12.46
C GLU A 140 4.11 -0.43 13.18
N ALA A 141 4.15 0.70 12.48
CA ALA A 141 3.79 2.00 13.06
C ALA A 141 2.29 2.06 13.45
N ILE A 142 1.40 1.49 12.64
CA ILE A 142 -0.03 1.40 12.97
C ILE A 142 -0.24 0.56 14.24
N HIS A 143 0.47 -0.56 14.39
CA HIS A 143 0.39 -1.37 15.61
C HIS A 143 0.89 -0.58 16.82
N HIS A 144 2.01 0.13 16.70
CA HIS A 144 2.53 0.98 17.77
C HIS A 144 1.50 2.04 18.22
N VAL A 145 0.84 2.73 17.28
CA VAL A 145 -0.19 3.72 17.61
C VAL A 145 -1.43 3.07 18.22
N ILE A 146 -1.84 1.90 17.74
CA ILE A 146 -2.97 1.18 18.33
C ILE A 146 -2.69 0.83 19.80
N ASP A 147 -1.51 0.28 20.09
CA ASP A 147 -1.12 -0.08 21.46
C ASP A 147 -1.13 1.16 22.36
N ARG A 148 -0.54 2.27 21.88
CA ARG A 148 -0.55 3.55 22.61
C ARG A 148 -1.95 4.10 22.82
N LEU A 149 -2.86 3.99 21.84
CA LEU A 149 -4.25 4.40 21.99
C LEU A 149 -5.02 3.55 23.00
N VAL A 150 -4.71 2.25 23.10
CA VAL A 150 -5.29 1.37 24.12
C VAL A 150 -4.79 1.77 25.51
N ASP A 151 -3.51 2.08 25.66
CA ASP A 151 -2.94 2.56 26.91
C ASP A 151 -3.57 3.92 27.32
N GLU A 152 -3.72 4.85 26.38
CA GLU A 152 -4.36 6.15 26.62
C GLU A 152 -5.87 6.03 26.91
N MET A 153 -6.53 4.92 26.57
CA MET A 153 -7.90 4.67 27.04
C MET A 153 -7.94 4.29 28.54
N GLY A 154 -6.83 3.80 29.09
CA GLY A 154 -6.65 3.56 30.52
C GLY A 154 -6.22 4.82 31.30
N ASN A 155 -5.78 5.86 30.59
CA ASN A 155 -5.39 7.14 31.15
C ASN A 155 -6.53 8.17 30.98
N ASP A 156 -6.74 9.06 31.95
CA ASP A 156 -7.74 10.15 31.85
C ASP A 156 -7.25 11.35 30.98
N THR A 157 -6.19 11.18 30.19
CA THR A 157 -5.58 12.26 29.38
C THR A 157 -6.49 12.72 28.24
N TYR A 158 -7.16 11.77 27.59
CA TYR A 158 -8.02 12.00 26.43
C TYR A 158 -9.38 11.35 26.64
N ASN A 159 -10.43 11.91 26.05
CA ASN A 159 -11.74 11.28 26.09
C ASN A 159 -11.65 9.89 25.43
N THR A 160 -12.02 8.85 26.17
CA THR A 160 -12.07 7.45 25.71
C THR A 160 -12.82 7.29 24.39
N GLU A 161 -13.83 8.14 24.15
CA GLU A 161 -14.61 8.15 22.91
C GLU A 161 -13.74 8.57 21.71
N HIS A 162 -12.89 9.59 21.87
CA HIS A 162 -11.95 10.02 20.83
C HIS A 162 -10.90 8.95 20.56
N CYS A 163 -10.35 8.32 21.61
CA CYS A 163 -9.41 7.21 21.47
C CYS A 163 -10.04 6.02 20.73
N SER A 164 -11.28 5.65 21.07
CA SER A 164 -11.99 4.55 20.41
C SER A 164 -12.31 4.83 18.94
N ALA A 165 -12.66 6.08 18.60
CA ALA A 165 -12.90 6.50 17.23
C ALA A 165 -11.62 6.43 16.38
N LEU A 166 -10.50 6.92 16.92
CA LEU A 166 -9.22 6.90 16.23
C LEU A 166 -8.67 5.47 16.08
N LEU A 167 -8.81 4.63 17.11
CA LEU A 167 -8.42 3.22 17.07
C LEU A 167 -9.11 2.47 15.93
N LEU A 168 -10.40 2.72 15.71
CA LEU A 168 -11.15 2.13 14.59
C LEU A 168 -10.61 2.58 13.22
N ASP A 169 -10.24 3.85 13.10
CA ASP A 169 -9.68 4.39 11.87
C ASP A 169 -8.31 3.72 11.56
N TYR A 170 -7.46 3.54 12.58
CA TYR A 170 -6.20 2.80 12.46
C TYR A 170 -6.39 1.32 12.11
N ARG A 171 -7.33 0.62 12.77
CA ARG A 171 -7.65 -0.78 12.45
C ARG A 171 -8.21 -0.96 11.04
N ARG A 172 -8.99 0.02 10.55
CA ARG A 172 -9.45 0.03 9.16
C ARG A 172 -8.30 0.26 8.18
N ALA A 173 -7.37 1.16 8.51
CA ALA A 173 -6.17 1.40 7.71
C ALA A 173 -5.29 0.15 7.63
N GLU A 174 -5.07 -0.53 8.75
CA GLU A 174 -4.37 -1.83 8.84
C GLU A 174 -4.97 -2.85 7.86
N GLY A 175 -6.29 -3.08 7.94
CA GLY A 175 -6.98 -4.02 7.07
C GLY A 175 -6.90 -3.66 5.59
N SER A 176 -6.92 -2.37 5.26
CA SER A 176 -6.75 -1.90 3.88
C SER A 176 -5.33 -2.11 3.37
N LEU A 177 -4.31 -1.95 4.20
CA LEU A 177 -2.91 -2.19 3.82
C LEU A 177 -2.68 -3.68 3.63
N GLN A 178 -3.20 -4.52 4.53
CA GLN A 178 -3.09 -5.98 4.46
C GLN A 178 -3.79 -6.57 3.23
N ALA A 179 -4.95 -6.03 2.85
CA ALA A 179 -5.72 -6.51 1.70
C ALA A 179 -5.13 -6.15 0.33
N ARG A 180 -4.16 -5.22 0.26
CA ARG A 180 -3.49 -4.88 -1.01
C ARG A 180 -2.49 -5.98 -1.37
N PRO A 181 -2.61 -6.64 -2.55
CA PRO A 181 -1.59 -7.55 -3.03
C PRO A 181 -0.29 -6.77 -3.31
N ASN A 182 0.86 -7.40 -3.02
CA ASN A 182 2.15 -6.85 -3.40
C ASN A 182 2.24 -6.85 -4.94
N MET A 183 2.66 -5.73 -5.54
CA MET A 183 2.77 -5.55 -7.01
C MET A 183 3.67 -6.61 -7.67
N SER A 184 4.62 -7.16 -6.93
CA SER A 184 5.47 -8.28 -7.36
C SER A 184 4.66 -9.51 -7.80
N GLY A 185 3.53 -9.81 -7.13
CA GLY A 185 2.66 -10.91 -7.55
C GLY A 185 1.89 -10.65 -8.84
N THR A 186 1.67 -9.38 -9.21
CA THR A 186 1.04 -9.04 -10.50
C THR A 186 2.03 -9.05 -11.64
N THR A 187 3.27 -8.62 -11.44
CA THR A 187 4.29 -8.65 -12.50
C THR A 187 4.71 -10.09 -12.81
N GLU A 188 4.95 -10.92 -11.80
CA GLU A 188 5.26 -12.35 -12.00
C GLU A 188 4.09 -13.11 -12.64
N ALA A 189 2.85 -12.80 -12.24
CA ALA A 189 1.67 -13.37 -12.88
C ALA A 189 1.50 -12.91 -14.33
N ILE A 190 1.82 -11.65 -14.65
CA ILE A 190 1.79 -11.15 -16.03
C ILE A 190 2.86 -11.85 -16.87
N THR A 191 4.09 -11.97 -16.37
CA THR A 191 5.16 -12.69 -17.09
C THR A 191 4.83 -14.16 -17.28
N GLN A 192 4.22 -14.81 -16.28
CA GLN A 192 3.79 -16.21 -16.38
C GLN A 192 2.65 -16.37 -17.40
N VAL A 193 1.72 -15.42 -17.46
CA VAL A 193 0.65 -15.40 -18.47
C VAL A 193 1.22 -15.17 -19.87
N GLU A 194 2.24 -14.32 -20.04
CA GLU A 194 2.92 -14.13 -21.31
C GLU A 194 3.73 -15.36 -21.74
N GLU A 195 4.38 -16.03 -20.80
CA GLU A 195 5.09 -17.30 -21.03
C GLU A 195 4.12 -18.41 -21.48
N VAL A 196 2.98 -18.56 -20.79
CA VAL A 196 1.92 -19.51 -21.18
C VAL A 196 1.34 -19.18 -22.57
N LYS A 197 1.19 -17.90 -22.92
CA LYS A 197 0.76 -17.50 -24.27
C LYS A 197 1.79 -17.89 -25.33
N ARG A 198 3.09 -17.71 -25.04
CA ARG A 198 4.17 -18.10 -25.95
C ARG A 198 4.20 -19.61 -26.18
N GLU A 199 4.00 -20.40 -25.13
CA GLU A 199 3.86 -21.86 -25.24
C GLU A 199 2.62 -22.27 -26.05
N SER A 200 1.49 -21.58 -25.85
CA SER A 200 0.23 -21.83 -26.57
C SER A 200 0.40 -21.67 -28.09
N TYR A 201 1.15 -20.68 -28.56
CA TYR A 201 1.42 -20.50 -29.99
C TYR A 201 2.18 -21.68 -30.60
N GLY A 202 3.08 -22.31 -29.85
CA GLY A 202 3.78 -23.54 -30.29
C GLY A 202 2.81 -24.72 -30.46
N ILE A 203 1.85 -24.84 -29.55
CA ILE A 203 0.80 -25.87 -29.63
C ILE A 203 -0.10 -25.62 -30.85
N GLU A 204 -0.55 -24.38 -31.06
CA GLU A 204 -1.39 -24.02 -32.21
C GLU A 204 -0.68 -24.27 -33.56
N LEU A 205 0.63 -24.00 -33.64
CA LEU A 205 1.43 -24.33 -34.81
C LEU A 205 1.51 -25.85 -35.05
N SER A 206 1.61 -26.63 -33.98
CA SER A 206 1.58 -28.10 -34.06
C SER A 206 0.23 -28.62 -34.53
N VAL A 207 -0.88 -28.08 -33.99
CA VAL A 207 -2.25 -28.43 -34.41
C VAL A 207 -2.45 -28.12 -35.90
N ILE A 208 -1.95 -26.99 -36.41
CA ILE A 208 -2.03 -26.68 -37.84
C ILE A 208 -1.23 -27.66 -38.69
N GLN A 209 -0.10 -28.16 -38.19
CA GLN A 209 0.69 -29.18 -38.87
C GLN A 209 -0.09 -30.51 -38.92
N ASP A 210 -0.68 -30.93 -37.81
CA ASP A 210 -1.49 -32.15 -37.73
C ASP A 210 -2.71 -32.07 -38.66
N MET A 211 -3.42 -30.94 -38.69
CA MET A 211 -4.56 -30.71 -39.59
C MET A 211 -4.16 -30.75 -41.08
N LEU A 212 -2.95 -30.29 -41.42
CA LEU A 212 -2.42 -30.36 -42.78
C LEU A 212 -2.06 -31.81 -43.16
N GLU A 213 -1.53 -32.59 -42.21
CA GLU A 213 -1.18 -34.00 -42.40
C GLU A 213 -2.42 -34.90 -42.50
N ALA A 214 -3.46 -34.60 -41.72
CA ALA A 214 -4.77 -35.25 -41.79
C ALA A 214 -5.55 -34.91 -43.08
N GLY A 215 -5.16 -33.84 -43.78
CA GLY A 215 -5.83 -33.38 -45.00
C GLY A 215 -7.07 -32.52 -44.76
N ASP A 216 -7.35 -32.14 -43.52
CA ASP A 216 -8.49 -31.30 -43.13
C ASP A 216 -8.37 -29.87 -43.69
N ILE A 217 -7.14 -29.40 -43.91
CA ILE A 217 -6.83 -28.09 -44.49
C ILE A 217 -5.84 -28.21 -45.64
N ASN A 218 -5.96 -27.29 -46.60
CA ASN A 218 -5.02 -27.21 -47.71
C ASN A 218 -3.75 -26.39 -47.33
N ARG A 219 -2.71 -26.53 -48.16
CA ARG A 219 -1.40 -25.88 -47.92
C ARG A 219 -1.46 -24.35 -47.88
N ALA A 220 -2.42 -23.73 -48.60
CA ALA A 220 -2.60 -22.29 -48.60
C ALA A 220 -3.27 -21.80 -47.31
N GLN A 221 -4.26 -22.54 -46.80
CA GLN A 221 -4.92 -22.30 -45.53
C GLN A 221 -3.94 -22.45 -44.36
N ALA A 222 -3.14 -23.51 -44.35
CA ALA A 222 -2.09 -23.71 -43.35
C ALA A 222 -1.07 -22.57 -43.32
N ARG A 223 -0.65 -22.06 -44.49
CA ARG A 223 0.25 -20.89 -44.58
C ARG A 223 -0.38 -19.63 -44.00
N SER A 224 -1.67 -19.39 -44.25
CA SER A 224 -2.39 -18.24 -43.71
C SER A 224 -2.49 -18.28 -42.18
N LEU A 225 -2.90 -19.44 -41.63
CA LEU A 225 -3.04 -19.63 -40.18
C LEU A 225 -1.70 -19.48 -39.44
N ARG A 226 -0.61 -20.08 -39.98
CA ARG A 226 0.73 -19.89 -39.42
C ARG A 226 1.17 -18.44 -39.40
N ARG A 227 0.88 -17.69 -40.48
CA ARG A 227 1.22 -16.27 -40.57
C ARG A 227 0.52 -15.46 -39.47
N ASN A 228 -0.74 -15.75 -39.18
CA ASN A 228 -1.47 -15.08 -38.09
C ASN A 228 -0.82 -15.36 -36.73
N ILE A 229 -0.45 -16.62 -36.46
CA ILE A 229 0.24 -16.97 -35.20
C ILE A 229 1.60 -16.29 -35.11
N TYR A 230 2.38 -16.25 -36.20
CA TYR A 230 3.65 -15.53 -36.22
C TYR A 230 3.50 -14.03 -35.96
N VAL A 231 2.43 -13.39 -36.44
CA VAL A 231 2.15 -11.97 -36.13
C VAL A 231 1.85 -11.81 -34.63
N MET A 232 1.02 -12.66 -34.06
CA MET A 232 0.70 -12.63 -32.62
C MET A 232 1.93 -12.94 -31.74
N GLN A 233 2.83 -13.80 -32.20
CA GLN A 233 4.09 -14.10 -31.52
C GLN A 233 5.05 -12.89 -31.57
N VAL A 234 5.16 -12.23 -32.72
CA VAL A 234 5.95 -11.00 -32.86
C VAL A 234 5.38 -9.88 -31.99
N ASP A 235 4.06 -9.71 -31.94
CA ASP A 235 3.42 -8.72 -31.06
C ASP A 235 3.68 -9.01 -29.58
N ALA A 236 3.69 -10.30 -29.18
CA ALA A 236 4.04 -10.71 -27.82
C ALA A 236 5.53 -10.48 -27.49
N ASP A 237 6.43 -10.68 -28.45
CA ASP A 237 7.87 -10.46 -28.27
C ASP A 237 8.27 -8.97 -28.38
N SER A 238 7.42 -8.12 -28.97
CA SER A 238 7.63 -6.67 -29.09
C SER A 238 7.22 -5.88 -27.84
N GLY A 239 6.55 -6.54 -26.88
CA GLY A 239 6.11 -5.96 -25.60
C GLY A 239 7.17 -5.96 -24.49
N ILE A 240 8.36 -6.51 -24.76
CA ILE A 240 9.54 -6.56 -23.87
C ILE A 240 10.48 -5.40 -24.19
#